data_AF-L8WJ84-F1
#
_entry.id   AF-L8WJ84-F1
#
_cell.length_a   1.000
_cell.length_b   1.000
_cell.length_c   1.000
_cell.angle_alpha   90.00
_cell.angle_beta   90.00
_cell.angle_gamma   90.00
#
_symmetry.space_group_name_H-M   'P 1'
#
loop_
_entity.id
_entity.type
_entity.pdbx_description
1 polymer ?
#
loop_
_entity_poly.entity_id
_entity_poly.type
_entity_poly.pdbx_seq_one_letter_code
_entity_poly.pdbx_strand_id
1 'polypeptide(L)'
;MLLSAVALLACSALGFASPLQRRAAPDNTVLIRSESDYCLILPRIAGATVGESETPGGMQAFCSPSAYTDPSQGQLPGNFWRSVTLERGSGGSGQQYVQCKSSYHGRDGGGQYDSSGGDGGRGNPEGSVCEGYNHYVELLEPGSGRACIRCCQDTNDCPLSMDTSGCPAVIPGNYDGC
;
A
#
# COMPACT_ATOMS: atom_id res chain seq x y z
N MET A 1 6.31 -69.12 -19.35
CA MET A 1 6.00 -68.20 -18.23
C MET A 1 6.91 -66.99 -18.36
N LEU A 2 6.46 -65.93 -19.02
CA LEU A 2 7.20 -64.67 -19.16
C LEU A 2 6.64 -63.67 -18.15
N LEU A 3 7.43 -63.31 -17.14
CA LEU A 3 7.09 -62.24 -16.19
C LEU A 3 7.42 -60.89 -16.84
N SER A 4 6.39 -60.09 -17.07
CA SER A 4 6.51 -58.70 -17.54
C SER A 4 6.60 -57.78 -16.32
N ALA A 5 7.72 -57.07 -16.16
CA ALA A 5 7.90 -56.09 -15.11
C ALA A 5 7.44 -54.71 -15.59
N VAL A 6 6.36 -54.20 -15.01
CA VAL A 6 5.85 -52.84 -15.25
C VAL A 6 6.58 -51.90 -14.27
N ALA A 7 7.45 -51.05 -14.79
CA ALA A 7 8.10 -49.99 -14.01
C ALA A 7 7.15 -48.77 -13.91
N LEU A 8 6.58 -48.56 -12.73
CA LEU A 8 5.81 -47.37 -12.38
C LEU A 8 6.77 -46.21 -12.11
N LEU A 9 6.92 -45.29 -13.07
CA LEU A 9 7.54 -43.98 -12.82
C LEU A 9 6.58 -43.11 -12.01
N ALA A 10 6.90 -42.91 -10.73
CA ALA A 10 6.23 -41.92 -9.89
C ALA A 10 6.78 -40.52 -10.22
N CYS A 11 6.04 -39.72 -10.98
CA CYS A 11 6.28 -38.28 -11.12
C CYS A 11 5.89 -37.57 -9.82
N SER A 12 6.85 -37.30 -8.95
CA SER A 12 6.68 -36.38 -7.82
C SER A 12 6.64 -34.95 -8.33
N ALA A 13 5.44 -34.39 -8.52
CA ALA A 13 5.25 -32.96 -8.77
C ALA A 13 5.55 -32.18 -7.49
N LEU A 14 6.71 -31.52 -7.43
CA LEU A 14 7.00 -30.51 -6.42
C LEU A 14 6.15 -29.27 -6.74
N GLY A 15 4.99 -29.15 -6.10
CA GLY A 15 4.21 -27.92 -6.12
C GLY A 15 4.95 -26.86 -5.31
N PHE A 16 5.49 -25.84 -5.99
CA PHE A 16 5.94 -24.63 -5.31
C PHE A 16 4.72 -23.93 -4.72
N ALA A 17 4.53 -24.04 -3.40
CA ALA A 17 3.55 -23.24 -2.70
C ALA A 17 4.04 -21.78 -2.76
N SER A 18 3.36 -20.94 -3.54
CA SER A 18 3.53 -19.49 -3.44
C SER A 18 3.24 -19.07 -1.99
N PRO A 19 4.04 -18.17 -1.38
CA PRO A 19 3.75 -17.69 -0.05
C PRO A 19 2.33 -17.09 -0.01
N LEU A 20 1.54 -17.47 1.00
CA LEU A 20 0.21 -16.91 1.19
C LEU A 20 0.35 -15.42 1.56
N GLN A 21 -0.07 -14.53 0.67
CA GLN A 21 -0.10 -13.10 0.94
C GLN A 21 -1.03 -12.81 2.13
N ARG A 22 -0.59 -11.94 3.06
CA ARG A 22 -1.47 -11.43 4.13
C ARG A 22 -2.71 -10.80 3.51
N ARG A 23 -3.87 -11.07 4.10
CA ARG A 23 -5.17 -10.49 3.71
C ARG A 23 -5.71 -9.67 4.87
N ALA A 24 -6.33 -8.55 4.55
CA ALA A 24 -7.10 -7.75 5.49
C ALA A 24 -8.54 -7.57 4.97
N ALA A 25 -9.40 -6.95 5.76
CA ALA A 25 -10.72 -6.53 5.31
C ALA A 25 -10.61 -5.48 4.18
N PRO A 26 -11.63 -5.32 3.31
CA PRO A 26 -11.59 -4.35 2.23
C PRO A 26 -11.31 -2.91 2.70
N ASP A 27 -11.84 -2.52 3.87
CA ASP A 27 -11.61 -1.21 4.50
C ASP A 27 -10.25 -1.08 5.22
N ASN A 28 -9.44 -2.13 5.20
CA ASN A 28 -8.08 -2.17 5.75
C ASN A 28 -7.06 -2.64 4.72
N THR A 29 -7.38 -2.49 3.43
CA THR A 29 -6.54 -2.91 2.30
C THR A 29 -6.24 -1.73 1.39
N VAL A 30 -4.96 -1.45 1.21
CA VAL A 30 -4.42 -0.52 0.22
C VAL A 30 -4.18 -1.26 -1.10
N LEU A 31 -4.30 -0.57 -2.23
CA LEU A 31 -3.90 -1.13 -3.53
C LEU A 31 -3.47 -0.04 -4.50
N ILE A 32 -2.57 -0.40 -5.43
CA ILE A 32 -2.14 0.46 -6.53
C ILE A 32 -2.04 -0.37 -7.82
N ARG A 33 -3.10 -0.33 -8.64
CA ARG A 33 -3.16 -1.05 -9.92
C ARG A 33 -2.98 -0.11 -11.10
N SER A 34 -3.48 1.11 -11.04
CA SER A 34 -3.24 2.14 -12.04
C SER A 34 -3.38 3.55 -11.46
N GLU A 35 -3.17 4.56 -12.30
CA GLU A 35 -3.39 5.97 -11.98
C GLU A 35 -4.85 6.29 -11.60
N SER A 36 -5.80 5.46 -12.04
CA SER A 36 -7.22 5.62 -11.73
C SER A 36 -7.78 4.51 -10.84
N ASP A 37 -7.03 3.43 -10.57
CA ASP A 37 -7.43 2.25 -9.80
C ASP A 37 -6.50 2.07 -8.59
N TYR A 38 -6.89 2.67 -7.47
CA TYR A 38 -6.09 2.75 -6.25
C TYR A 38 -6.96 2.91 -5.00
N CYS A 39 -6.45 2.46 -3.85
CA CYS A 39 -6.99 2.73 -2.52
C CYS A 39 -5.88 3.20 -1.59
N LEU A 40 -6.20 4.14 -0.71
CA LEU A 40 -5.29 4.77 0.27
C LEU A 40 -5.89 4.65 1.67
N ILE A 41 -5.09 4.75 2.72
CA ILE A 41 -5.63 4.91 4.07
C ILE A 41 -5.83 6.40 4.37
N LEU A 42 -7.05 6.80 4.73
CA LEU A 42 -7.31 8.16 5.21
C LEU A 42 -7.99 8.12 6.58
N PRO A 43 -7.98 9.25 7.33
CA PRO A 43 -8.84 9.40 8.50
C PRO A 43 -10.29 9.06 8.17
N ARG A 44 -10.91 8.20 8.98
CA ARG A 44 -12.33 7.80 8.83
C ARG A 44 -13.25 8.98 9.12
N ILE A 45 -12.85 9.85 10.04
CA ILE A 45 -13.60 11.05 10.42
C ILE A 45 -13.13 12.22 9.56
N ALA A 46 -14.08 12.82 8.83
CA ALA A 46 -13.80 13.98 8.00
C ALA A 46 -13.26 15.14 8.84
N GLY A 47 -12.11 15.69 8.42
CA GLY A 47 -11.46 16.82 9.10
C GLY A 47 -10.53 16.42 10.26
N ALA A 48 -10.46 15.15 10.63
CA ALA A 48 -9.42 14.68 11.53
C ALA A 48 -8.05 14.74 10.83
N THR A 49 -7.03 15.10 11.59
CA THR A 49 -5.63 15.00 11.17
C THR A 49 -5.19 13.55 11.08
N VAL A 50 -4.03 13.31 10.45
CA VAL A 50 -3.43 11.97 10.44
C VAL A 50 -3.22 11.47 11.86
N GLY A 51 -2.53 12.25 12.70
CA GLY A 51 -2.22 11.88 14.09
C GLY A 51 -3.46 11.65 14.97
N GLU A 52 -4.53 12.43 14.80
CA GLU A 52 -5.79 12.19 15.55
C GLU A 52 -6.47 10.87 15.16
N SER A 53 -6.27 10.43 13.92
CA SER A 53 -6.89 9.22 13.40
C SER A 53 -6.16 7.94 13.81
N GLU A 54 -4.94 8.05 14.34
CA GLU A 54 -4.05 6.97 14.80
C GLU A 54 -4.55 6.24 16.05
N THR A 55 -5.82 5.85 16.03
CA THR A 55 -6.50 5.09 17.08
C THR A 55 -7.26 3.92 16.43
N PRO A 56 -7.52 2.82 17.16
CA PRO A 56 -8.27 1.70 16.62
C PRO A 56 -9.62 2.12 16.00
N GLY A 57 -9.77 1.89 14.70
CA GLY A 57 -10.97 2.26 13.93
C GLY A 57 -11.02 3.71 13.44
N GLY A 58 -10.02 4.54 13.77
CA GLY A 58 -9.93 5.94 13.38
C GLY A 58 -9.58 6.18 11.91
N MET A 59 -9.10 5.15 11.21
CA MET A 59 -8.80 5.19 9.78
C MET A 59 -9.55 4.10 9.00
N GLN A 60 -9.53 4.24 7.67
CA GLN A 60 -10.01 3.23 6.75
C GLN A 60 -9.40 3.42 5.35
N ALA A 61 -9.52 2.40 4.51
CA ALA A 61 -9.24 2.49 3.10
C ALA A 61 -10.31 3.34 2.39
N PHE A 62 -9.86 4.31 1.60
CA PHE A 62 -10.66 5.05 0.64
C PHE A 62 -10.17 4.75 -0.76
N CYS A 63 -11.10 4.36 -1.63
CA CYS A 63 -10.80 3.86 -2.96
C CYS A 63 -11.29 4.81 -4.06
N SER A 64 -10.55 4.88 -5.16
CA SER A 64 -11.02 5.50 -6.38
C SER A 64 -12.34 4.85 -6.85
N PRO A 65 -13.15 5.52 -7.68
CA PRO A 65 -14.42 4.95 -8.15
C PRO A 65 -14.30 3.58 -8.82
N SER A 66 -13.18 3.27 -9.48
CA SER A 66 -12.92 1.96 -10.10
C SER A 66 -12.38 0.90 -9.14
N ALA A 67 -11.76 1.32 -8.02
CA ALA A 67 -11.22 0.43 -7.00
C ALA A 67 -12.22 0.13 -5.86
N TYR A 68 -13.29 0.92 -5.76
CA TYR A 68 -14.35 0.76 -4.76
C TYR A 68 -15.13 -0.53 -5.02
N THR A 69 -15.00 -1.51 -4.12
CA THR A 69 -15.57 -2.86 -4.29
C THR A 69 -16.45 -3.30 -3.13
N ASP A 70 -16.37 -2.63 -1.98
CA ASP A 70 -17.11 -3.01 -0.77
C ASP A 70 -17.60 -1.77 -0.01
N PRO A 71 -18.83 -1.76 0.56
CA PRO A 71 -19.39 -0.63 1.29
C PRO A 71 -18.69 -0.29 2.62
N SER A 72 -17.80 -1.15 3.12
CA SER A 72 -16.93 -0.81 4.25
C SER A 72 -15.86 0.22 3.88
N GLN A 73 -15.53 0.35 2.59
CA GLN A 73 -14.55 1.31 2.09
C GLN A 73 -15.13 2.72 2.01
N GLY A 74 -14.28 3.72 2.18
CA GLY A 74 -14.59 5.06 1.73
C GLY A 74 -14.46 5.18 0.21
N GLN A 75 -15.16 6.16 -0.38
CA GLN A 75 -14.99 6.48 -1.80
C GLN A 75 -14.27 7.81 -1.94
N LEU A 76 -13.17 7.81 -2.71
CA LEU A 76 -12.45 9.01 -3.09
C LEU A 76 -13.21 9.73 -4.20
N PRO A 77 -13.22 11.08 -4.21
CA PRO A 77 -13.69 11.82 -5.37
C PRO A 77 -12.78 11.51 -6.57
N GLY A 78 -13.34 11.45 -7.78
CA GLY A 78 -12.57 11.10 -8.99
C GLY A 78 -11.40 12.04 -9.31
N ASN A 79 -11.42 13.24 -8.74
CA ASN A 79 -10.37 14.25 -8.82
C ASN A 79 -9.59 14.42 -7.50
N PHE A 80 -9.54 13.37 -6.67
CA PHE A 80 -8.80 13.37 -5.41
C PHE A 80 -7.33 13.76 -5.63
N TRP A 81 -6.69 13.10 -6.59
CA TRP A 81 -5.40 13.50 -7.13
C TRP A 81 -5.60 14.58 -8.20
N ARG A 82 -4.85 15.68 -8.09
CA ARG A 82 -4.79 16.68 -9.18
C ARG A 82 -3.97 16.17 -10.36
N SER A 83 -2.87 15.50 -10.05
CA SER A 83 -2.00 14.78 -10.97
C SER A 83 -1.50 13.54 -10.26
N VAL A 84 -1.27 12.45 -10.97
CA VAL A 84 -0.73 11.24 -10.35
C VAL A 84 0.42 10.72 -11.21
N THR A 85 1.51 10.36 -10.55
CA THR A 85 2.64 9.70 -11.20
C THR A 85 2.75 8.29 -10.65
N LEU A 86 2.39 7.31 -11.47
CA LEU A 86 2.55 5.89 -11.16
C LEU A 86 3.92 5.40 -11.63
N GLU A 87 4.64 4.73 -10.75
CA GLU A 87 5.93 4.14 -11.06
C GLU A 87 6.02 2.72 -10.50
N ARG A 88 6.62 1.83 -11.29
CA ARG A 88 6.93 0.46 -10.90
C ARG A 88 8.42 0.23 -11.10
N GLY A 89 9.04 -0.47 -10.16
CA GLY A 89 10.46 -0.74 -10.22
C GLY A 89 10.88 -1.87 -9.32
N SER A 90 12.19 -2.00 -9.19
CA SER A 90 12.85 -2.92 -8.28
C SER A 90 13.78 -2.13 -7.35
N GLY A 91 13.74 -2.45 -6.06
CA GLY A 91 14.61 -1.85 -5.05
C GLY A 91 16.05 -2.33 -5.11
N GLY A 92 16.86 -1.90 -4.14
CA GLY A 92 18.28 -2.28 -4.06
C GLY A 92 18.51 -3.79 -3.91
N SER A 93 17.53 -4.52 -3.40
CA SER A 93 17.53 -5.98 -3.28
C SER A 93 16.99 -6.71 -4.53
N GLY A 94 16.56 -5.97 -5.56
CA GLY A 94 15.92 -6.50 -6.77
C GLY A 94 14.42 -6.77 -6.62
N GLN A 95 13.88 -6.60 -5.42
CA GLN A 95 12.48 -6.86 -5.09
C GLN A 95 11.55 -5.77 -5.61
N GLN A 96 10.33 -6.14 -6.01
CA GLN A 96 9.42 -5.23 -6.70
C GLN A 96 8.77 -4.20 -5.77
N TYR A 97 8.53 -3.01 -6.31
CA TYR A 97 7.67 -1.99 -5.71
C TYR A 97 6.75 -1.33 -6.75
N VAL A 98 5.68 -0.73 -6.25
CA VAL A 98 4.81 0.21 -6.98
C VAL A 98 4.57 1.44 -6.12
N GLN A 99 4.53 2.62 -6.74
CA GLN A 99 4.27 3.87 -6.04
C GLN A 99 3.36 4.82 -6.81
N CYS A 100 2.58 5.59 -6.07
CA CYS A 100 1.81 6.73 -6.56
C CYS A 100 2.23 7.99 -5.79
N LYS A 101 2.27 9.11 -6.49
CA LYS A 101 2.61 10.43 -5.96
C LYS A 101 1.66 11.46 -6.55
N SER A 102 1.25 12.45 -5.77
CA SER A 102 0.29 13.44 -6.24
C SER A 102 0.36 14.76 -5.48
N SER A 103 -0.18 15.81 -6.09
CA SER A 103 -0.55 17.03 -5.39
C SER A 103 -1.96 16.93 -4.73
N TYR A 104 -2.04 17.24 -3.44
CA TYR A 104 -3.20 17.11 -2.55
C TYR A 104 -3.44 18.40 -1.76
N HIS A 105 -4.68 18.88 -1.66
CA HIS A 105 -4.97 20.10 -0.92
C HIS A 105 -5.45 19.81 0.50
N GLY A 106 -4.73 20.35 1.50
CA GLY A 106 -5.29 20.54 2.84
C GLY A 106 -4.41 21.45 3.69
N ARG A 107 -4.75 21.59 4.97
CA ARG A 107 -4.10 22.53 5.91
C ARG A 107 -3.41 21.86 7.09
N ASP A 108 -3.46 20.54 7.14
CA ASP A 108 -2.79 19.73 8.15
C ASP A 108 -1.28 19.61 7.83
N GLY A 109 -0.45 19.49 8.87
CA GLY A 109 0.98 19.25 8.75
C GLY A 109 1.31 17.90 8.11
N GLY A 110 0.36 16.97 8.14
CA GLY A 110 0.45 15.66 7.51
C GLY A 110 0.77 14.53 8.50
N GLY A 111 1.13 13.38 7.96
CA GLY A 111 1.56 12.22 8.75
C GLY A 111 1.73 10.98 7.88
N GLN A 112 2.05 9.86 8.52
CA GLN A 112 2.37 8.59 7.87
C GLN A 112 1.39 7.49 8.27
N TYR A 113 1.01 6.63 7.32
CA TYR A 113 0.40 5.34 7.55
C TYR A 113 1.26 4.25 6.93
N ASP A 114 1.25 3.07 7.53
CA ASP A 114 2.09 1.97 7.08
C ASP A 114 1.59 0.63 7.62
N SER A 115 2.22 -0.46 7.19
CA SER A 115 1.83 -1.85 7.52
C SER A 115 2.75 -2.56 8.53
N SER A 116 3.81 -1.90 9.01
CA SER A 116 4.93 -2.54 9.73
C SER A 116 5.52 -1.72 10.90
N GLY A 117 5.02 -0.53 11.13
CA GLY A 117 5.34 0.42 12.20
C GLY A 117 4.30 0.35 13.32
N GLY A 118 4.13 1.45 14.05
CA GLY A 118 3.24 1.50 15.21
C GLY A 118 3.63 0.56 16.35
N ASP A 119 2.78 0.52 17.38
CA ASP A 119 3.02 -0.31 18.56
C ASP A 119 3.07 -1.80 18.21
N GLY A 120 4.21 -2.43 18.49
CA GLY A 120 4.44 -3.84 18.19
C GLY A 120 4.67 -4.18 16.71
N GLY A 121 4.91 -3.18 15.85
CA GLY A 121 5.23 -3.40 14.43
C GLY A 121 4.05 -3.92 13.61
N ARG A 122 2.82 -3.57 14.00
CA ARG A 122 1.58 -4.07 13.42
C ARG A 122 0.99 -3.15 12.35
N GLY A 123 1.68 -2.04 12.05
CA GLY A 123 1.21 -1.00 11.15
C GLY A 123 0.20 -0.08 11.81
N ASN A 124 -0.11 0.98 11.09
CA ASN A 124 -1.19 1.90 11.41
C ASN A 124 -1.93 2.24 10.11
N PRO A 125 -3.13 1.68 9.87
CA PRO A 125 -3.98 0.95 10.81
C PRO A 125 -3.45 -0.46 11.11
N GLU A 126 -3.79 -0.99 12.29
CA GLU A 126 -3.30 -2.31 12.70
C GLU A 126 -3.72 -3.41 11.71
N GLY A 127 -2.75 -4.18 11.24
CA GLY A 127 -2.97 -5.32 10.35
C GLY A 127 -3.35 -4.94 8.91
N SER A 128 -3.22 -3.67 8.55
CA SER A 128 -3.40 -3.21 7.18
C SER A 128 -2.38 -3.86 6.23
N VAL A 129 -2.79 -4.01 4.98
CA VAL A 129 -1.94 -4.62 3.94
C VAL A 129 -2.01 -3.83 2.65
N CYS A 130 -1.02 -4.03 1.77
CA CYS A 130 -1.14 -3.65 0.37
C CYS A 130 -1.30 -4.89 -0.51
N GLU A 131 -2.29 -4.85 -1.40
CA GLU A 131 -2.60 -5.95 -2.31
C GLU A 131 -1.38 -6.32 -3.16
N GLY A 132 -0.90 -7.55 -3.00
CA GLY A 132 0.22 -8.10 -3.75
C GLY A 132 1.62 -7.75 -3.23
N TYR A 133 1.73 -6.99 -2.13
CA TYR A 133 3.01 -6.56 -1.55
C TYR A 133 3.08 -6.84 -0.04
N ASN A 134 4.29 -7.04 0.48
CA ASN A 134 4.48 -7.42 1.89
C ASN A 134 4.35 -6.23 2.85
N HIS A 135 4.66 -5.03 2.34
CA HIS A 135 4.70 -3.80 3.09
C HIS A 135 4.14 -2.64 2.25
N TYR A 136 3.73 -1.57 2.92
CA TYR A 136 3.51 -0.26 2.34
C TYR A 136 3.88 0.84 3.32
N VAL A 137 4.17 2.01 2.77
CA VAL A 137 4.27 3.29 3.47
C VAL A 137 3.50 4.34 2.66
N GLU A 138 2.70 5.14 3.36
CA GLU A 138 1.85 6.20 2.82
C GLU A 138 2.08 7.47 3.64
N LEU A 139 2.27 8.59 2.96
CA LEU A 139 2.38 9.90 3.60
C LEU A 139 1.34 10.84 3.00
N LEU A 140 0.60 11.51 3.87
CA LEU A 140 -0.28 12.61 3.52
C LEU A 140 0.41 13.89 3.97
N GLU A 141 0.63 14.85 3.06
CA GLU A 141 1.25 16.14 3.38
C GLU A 141 0.42 17.30 2.84
N PRO A 142 -0.74 17.57 3.46
CA PRO A 142 -1.70 18.51 2.92
C PRO A 142 -1.15 19.94 2.88
N GLY A 143 -0.36 20.34 3.90
CA GLY A 143 0.31 21.64 3.94
C GLY A 143 1.35 21.85 2.84
N SER A 144 2.00 20.78 2.36
CA SER A 144 2.91 20.83 1.20
C SER A 144 2.20 20.58 -0.12
N GLY A 145 0.87 20.45 -0.09
CA GLY A 145 0.11 20.27 -1.29
C GLY A 145 0.31 18.89 -1.92
N ARG A 146 0.66 17.83 -1.17
CA ARG A 146 1.05 16.53 -1.77
C ARG A 146 0.74 15.31 -0.90
N ALA A 147 0.79 14.13 -1.50
CA ALA A 147 0.81 12.85 -0.82
C ALA A 147 1.51 11.80 -1.70
N CYS A 148 1.94 10.71 -1.07
CA CYS A 148 2.65 9.63 -1.74
C CYS A 148 2.38 8.31 -1.04
N ILE A 149 2.43 7.23 -1.81
CA ILE A 149 2.28 5.88 -1.31
C ILE A 149 3.17 4.93 -2.11
N ARG A 150 3.77 3.97 -1.43
CA ARG A 150 4.55 2.90 -2.05
C ARG A 150 4.20 1.58 -1.38
N CYS A 151 3.92 0.58 -2.21
CA CYS A 151 3.85 -0.81 -1.79
C CYS A 151 5.11 -1.54 -2.24
N CYS A 152 5.71 -2.34 -1.36
CA CYS A 152 6.99 -2.98 -1.60
C CYS A 152 7.04 -4.41 -1.07
N GLN A 153 7.84 -5.25 -1.72
CA GLN A 153 8.10 -6.61 -1.24
C GLN A 153 9.17 -6.64 -0.15
N ASP A 154 10.12 -5.71 -0.18
CA ASP A 154 11.19 -5.56 0.79
C ASP A 154 10.92 -4.35 1.69
N THR A 155 10.96 -4.54 3.00
CA THR A 155 10.76 -3.45 3.98
C THR A 155 11.74 -2.30 3.80
N ASN A 156 12.93 -2.52 3.23
CA ASN A 156 13.91 -1.46 2.98
C ASN A 156 13.45 -0.47 1.90
N ASP A 157 12.54 -0.89 1.01
CA ASP A 157 11.96 -0.02 -0.02
C ASP A 157 10.75 0.80 0.50
N CYS A 158 10.25 0.48 1.70
CA CYS A 158 9.23 1.25 2.43
C CYS A 158 9.78 1.70 3.80
N PRO A 159 10.71 2.67 3.83
CA PRO A 159 11.34 3.11 5.06
C PRO A 159 10.34 3.83 5.99
N LEU A 160 10.30 3.42 7.26
CA LEU A 160 9.40 3.99 8.27
C LEU A 160 10.06 5.05 9.16
N SER A 161 11.39 5.13 9.18
CA SER A 161 12.15 6.01 10.10
C SER A 161 12.30 7.46 9.62
N MET A 162 11.50 7.88 8.64
CA MET A 162 11.61 9.18 7.94
C MET A 162 10.25 9.88 7.82
N ASP A 163 9.32 9.52 8.69
CA ASP A 163 7.97 10.06 8.85
C ASP A 163 7.88 11.60 8.83
N THR A 164 8.84 12.32 9.43
CA THR A 164 8.86 13.81 9.40
C THR A 164 9.65 14.40 8.23
N SER A 165 10.37 13.58 7.46
CA SER A 165 11.21 14.04 6.33
C SER A 165 10.41 14.22 5.05
N GLY A 166 9.25 13.57 5.00
CA GLY A 166 8.24 13.73 3.97
C GLY A 166 8.45 12.93 2.69
N CYS A 167 7.50 13.06 1.77
CA CYS A 167 7.32 12.27 0.57
C CYS A 167 8.58 12.16 -0.29
N PRO A 168 9.29 13.26 -0.63
CA PRO A 168 10.50 13.16 -1.44
C PRO A 168 11.64 12.37 -0.78
N ALA A 169 11.68 12.34 0.57
CA ALA A 169 12.68 11.59 1.32
C ALA A 169 12.30 10.11 1.46
N VAL A 170 11.03 9.80 1.74
CA VAL A 170 10.55 8.42 1.94
C VAL A 170 10.36 7.69 0.59
N ILE A 171 9.73 8.37 -0.37
CA ILE A 171 9.40 7.83 -1.69
C ILE A 171 10.03 8.77 -2.73
N PRO A 172 11.32 8.58 -3.08
CA PRO A 172 11.98 9.41 -4.07
C PRO A 172 11.36 9.24 -5.46
N GLY A 173 11.54 10.28 -6.28
CA GLY A 173 11.15 10.30 -7.68
C GLY A 173 10.57 11.65 -8.07
N ASN A 174 10.02 11.72 -9.28
CA ASN A 174 9.44 12.96 -9.76
C ASN A 174 8.08 13.24 -9.09
N TYR A 175 7.93 14.46 -8.54
CA TYR A 175 6.69 15.05 -8.03
C TYR A 175 6.23 16.23 -8.89
N ASP A 176 6.95 16.56 -9.96
CA ASP A 176 6.65 17.68 -10.84
C ASP A 176 5.44 17.35 -11.72
N GLY A 177 4.34 18.03 -11.42
CA GLY A 177 3.03 17.92 -12.05
C GLY A 177 2.02 18.84 -11.35
N CYS A 178 2.45 20.04 -10.99
CA CYS A 178 1.61 21.07 -10.36
C CYS A 178 0.84 21.89 -11.41
#